data_AF-A0AAN0VHL6-F1
#
_entry.id   AF-A0AAN0VHL6-F1
#
_cell.length_a   1.000
_cell.length_b   1.000
_cell.length_c   1.000
_cell.angle_alpha   90.00
_cell.angle_beta   90.00
_cell.angle_gamma   90.00
#
_symmetry.space_group_name_H-M   'P 1'
#
loop_
_entity.id
_entity.type
_entity.pdbx_description
1 polymer ?
#
loop_
_entity_poly.entity_id
_entity_poly.type
_entity_poly.pdbx_seq_one_letter_code
_entity_poly.pdbx_strand_id
1 'polypeptide(L)'
;MVVGTTKGEERPMIFLTAPPNIEQTRCTRFRVQRNLPYRDAAPYKASIYYWWWAFLKRNIDYAKTCKQLGRGKSAALYNDFGNIFKSDFLTWWRSHKGLFAERSSLAQNEDVLKGDDIILYQIDLRRPLSQIQEEIKRLHMQAHAIMPGERTKPSSTAKYPIFANVSSHTLHRVLNIWDLRCTNPDASAYELGLLAGYKANFLSTPTMKETRTRRALDRQAHNKRVRITISNQVNRYLRTAVQYIDNVGCGEFPKAQNR
;
A
#
# COMPACT_ATOMS: atom_id res chain seq x y z
N MET A 1 32.58 -25.19 10.12
CA MET A 1 32.83 -23.81 10.56
C MET A 1 31.65 -22.98 10.08
N VAL A 2 30.65 -22.77 10.93
CA VAL A 2 29.48 -21.94 10.64
C VAL A 2 30.00 -20.52 10.45
N VAL A 3 29.83 -19.97 9.25
CA VAL A 3 30.21 -18.58 8.98
C VAL A 3 29.26 -17.71 9.80
N GLY A 4 29.75 -17.30 10.97
CA GLY A 4 29.13 -16.25 11.76
C GLY A 4 28.95 -15.04 10.87
N THR A 5 27.72 -14.58 10.75
CA THR A 5 27.39 -13.31 10.11
C THR A 5 28.36 -12.25 10.60
N THR A 6 29.09 -11.66 9.67
CA THR A 6 29.99 -10.52 9.87
C THR A 6 29.30 -9.48 10.75
N LYS A 7 29.88 -9.24 11.93
CA LYS A 7 29.50 -8.13 12.80
C LYS A 7 29.67 -6.83 12.01
N GLY A 8 28.57 -6.27 11.50
CA GLY A 8 28.54 -4.91 10.94
C GLY A 8 27.71 -4.71 9.68
N GLU A 9 27.37 -5.76 8.93
CA GLU A 9 26.54 -5.60 7.73
C GLU A 9 25.06 -5.84 8.06
N GLU A 10 24.24 -4.79 7.92
CA GLU A 10 22.78 -4.91 8.00
C GLU A 10 22.32 -5.99 7.02
N ARG A 11 21.62 -7.01 7.55
CA ARG A 11 21.00 -8.04 6.70
C ARG A 11 20.15 -7.38 5.60
N PRO A 12 20.17 -7.92 4.37
CA PRO A 12 19.40 -7.36 3.28
C PRO A 12 17.91 -7.40 3.62
N MET A 13 17.28 -6.24 3.69
CA MET A 13 15.85 -6.12 3.94
C MET A 13 15.08 -6.49 2.68
N ILE A 14 14.29 -7.55 2.75
CA ILE A 14 13.44 -8.00 1.66
C ILE A 14 12.04 -7.44 1.87
N PHE A 15 11.47 -6.83 0.83
CA PHE A 15 10.14 -6.22 0.88
C PHE A 15 9.19 -6.90 -0.10
N LEU A 16 7.93 -7.06 0.31
CA LEU A 16 6.87 -7.57 -0.55
C LEU A 16 6.60 -6.62 -1.74
N THR A 17 6.68 -5.31 -1.52
CA THR A 17 6.49 -4.28 -2.54
C THR A 17 7.70 -3.35 -2.63
N ALA A 18 7.79 -2.58 -3.72
CA ALA A 18 8.94 -1.70 -3.94
C ALA A 18 9.04 -0.62 -2.84
N PRO A 19 10.17 -0.54 -2.12
CA PRO A 19 10.40 0.52 -1.16
C PRO A 19 10.50 1.88 -1.86
N PRO A 20 10.33 3.00 -1.12
CA PRO A 20 10.27 4.36 -1.69
C PRO A 20 11.59 4.89 -2.26
N ASN A 21 12.74 4.29 -1.92
CA ASN A 21 14.05 4.78 -2.36
C ASN A 21 14.50 4.07 -3.65
N ILE A 22 14.40 4.75 -4.78
CA ILE A 22 14.70 4.19 -6.10
C ILE A 22 16.19 3.86 -6.26
N GLU A 23 17.09 4.64 -5.68
CA GLU A 23 18.54 4.42 -5.81
C GLU A 23 18.98 3.10 -5.18
N GLN A 24 18.41 2.77 -4.02
CA GLN A 24 18.64 1.49 -3.33
C GLN A 24 17.94 0.31 -4.01
N THR A 25 16.96 0.55 -4.88
CA THR A 25 16.24 -0.52 -5.60
C THR A 25 16.95 -1.05 -6.85
N ARG A 26 18.03 -0.42 -7.33
CA ARG A 26 18.79 -0.89 -8.50
C ARG A 26 19.29 -2.33 -8.34
N CYS A 27 19.71 -2.69 -7.12
CA CYS A 27 20.17 -4.03 -6.77
C CYS A 27 19.04 -4.99 -6.35
N THR A 28 17.79 -4.56 -6.45
CA THR A 28 16.61 -5.35 -6.05
C THR A 28 15.83 -5.83 -7.29
N ARG A 29 14.80 -6.65 -7.06
CA ARG A 29 13.84 -7.05 -8.11
C ARG A 29 13.01 -5.89 -8.68
N PHE A 30 13.03 -4.71 -8.06
CA PHE A 30 12.20 -3.55 -8.43
C PHE A 30 12.92 -2.57 -9.37
N ARG A 31 13.49 -3.09 -10.47
CA ARG A 31 14.33 -2.29 -11.39
C ARG A 31 13.56 -1.25 -12.21
N VAL A 32 12.24 -1.44 -12.39
CA VAL A 32 11.38 -0.56 -13.19
C VAL A 32 10.74 0.49 -12.28
N GLN A 33 10.83 1.76 -12.69
CA GLN A 33 10.17 2.85 -11.99
C GLN A 33 8.64 2.66 -12.03
N ARG A 34 7.99 2.87 -10.88
CA ARG A 34 6.54 2.75 -10.77
C ARG A 34 5.84 4.01 -11.29
N ASN A 35 4.62 3.81 -11.79
CA ASN A 35 3.74 4.91 -12.17
C ASN A 35 3.48 5.82 -10.97
N LEU A 36 3.67 7.12 -11.20
CA LEU A 36 3.39 8.15 -10.23
C LEU A 36 1.87 8.26 -10.00
N PRO A 37 1.43 8.59 -8.77
CA PRO A 37 0.01 8.71 -8.44
C PRO A 37 -0.70 9.86 -9.17
N TYR A 38 0.03 10.91 -9.50
CA TYR A 38 -0.42 12.09 -10.24
C TYR A 38 0.79 12.75 -10.92
N ARG A 39 0.52 13.70 -11.82
CA ARG A 39 1.57 14.43 -12.57
C ARG A 39 2.52 15.12 -11.59
N ASP A 40 3.82 14.95 -11.80
CA ASP A 40 4.89 15.60 -11.01
C ASP A 40 4.92 15.21 -9.52
N ALA A 41 4.32 14.07 -9.14
CA ALA A 41 4.45 13.55 -7.79
C ALA A 41 5.90 13.13 -7.48
N ALA A 42 6.36 13.41 -6.26
CA ALA A 42 7.65 12.94 -5.81
C ALA A 42 7.76 11.40 -5.92
N PRO A 43 8.91 10.83 -6.32
CA PRO A 43 9.00 9.42 -6.68
C PRO A 43 8.61 8.45 -5.55
N TYR A 44 8.90 8.80 -4.30
CA TYR A 44 8.54 7.98 -3.14
C TYR A 44 7.02 7.80 -2.96
N LYS A 45 6.19 8.69 -3.53
CA LYS A 45 4.72 8.58 -3.50
C LYS A 45 4.18 7.46 -4.39
N ALA A 46 5.01 6.84 -5.23
CA ALA A 46 4.66 5.64 -5.97
C ALA A 46 4.70 4.36 -5.10
N SER A 47 5.33 4.44 -3.92
CA SER A 47 5.42 3.33 -2.97
C SER A 47 4.18 3.25 -2.08
N ILE A 48 3.72 2.02 -1.82
CA ILE A 48 2.55 1.78 -0.96
C ILE A 48 2.82 2.14 0.51
N TYR A 49 4.08 2.08 0.95
CA TYR A 49 4.49 2.44 2.31
C TYR A 49 4.30 3.93 2.60
N TYR A 50 4.47 4.79 1.58
CA TYR A 50 4.11 6.20 1.71
C TYR A 50 2.62 6.37 1.98
N TRP A 51 1.78 5.62 1.27
CA TRP A 51 0.34 5.70 1.46
C TRP A 51 -0.07 5.17 2.83
N TRP A 52 0.52 4.08 3.31
CA TRP A 52 0.29 3.64 4.69
C TRP A 52 0.50 4.79 5.68
N TRP A 53 1.67 5.43 5.63
CA TRP A 53 2.00 6.57 6.47
C TRP A 53 1.03 7.75 6.28
N ALA A 54 0.66 8.06 5.02
CA ALA A 54 -0.21 9.18 4.70
C ALA A 54 -1.64 8.96 5.23
N PHE A 55 -2.18 7.75 5.13
CA PHE A 55 -3.47 7.37 5.71
C PHE A 55 -3.42 7.39 7.24
N LEU A 56 -2.33 6.91 7.85
CA LEU A 56 -2.18 6.94 9.31
C LEU A 56 -2.19 8.37 9.86
N LYS A 57 -1.64 9.35 9.12
CA LYS A 57 -1.76 10.78 9.49
C LYS A 57 -3.19 11.30 9.56
N ARG A 58 -4.17 10.64 8.91
CA ARG A 58 -5.61 11.01 8.97
C ARG A 58 -6.35 10.27 10.08
N ASN A 59 -5.71 9.32 10.76
CA ASN A 59 -6.33 8.62 11.87
C ASN A 59 -6.35 9.49 13.14
N ILE A 60 -7.57 9.81 13.61
CA ILE A 60 -7.80 10.70 14.75
C ILE A 60 -7.30 10.06 16.06
N ASP A 61 -7.50 8.77 16.24
CA ASP A 61 -7.10 8.05 17.45
C ASP A 61 -5.58 7.95 17.58
N TYR A 62 -4.88 7.76 16.45
CA TYR A 62 -3.43 7.80 16.41
C TYR A 62 -2.88 9.21 16.67
N ALA A 63 -3.51 10.25 16.10
CA ALA A 63 -3.15 11.64 16.36
C ALA A 63 -3.32 12.01 17.84
N LYS A 64 -4.42 11.56 18.49
CA LYS A 64 -4.63 11.72 19.93
C LYS A 64 -3.57 10.98 20.75
N THR A 65 -3.27 9.73 20.38
CA THR A 65 -2.21 8.93 21.03
C THR A 65 -0.85 9.62 20.93
N CYS A 66 -0.52 10.21 19.78
CA CYS A 66 0.71 10.99 19.60
C CYS A 66 0.77 12.24 20.50
N LYS A 67 -0.36 12.93 20.71
CA LYS A 67 -0.46 14.08 21.63
C LYS A 67 -0.31 13.67 23.09
N GLN A 68 -0.76 12.47 23.45
CA GLN A 68 -0.68 11.91 24.79
C GLN A 68 0.58 11.08 25.03
N LEU A 69 1.64 11.28 24.21
CA LEU A 69 2.94 10.62 24.33
C LEU A 69 2.85 9.07 24.36
N GLY A 70 1.95 8.50 23.56
CA GLY A 70 1.81 7.05 23.41
C GLY A 70 0.71 6.42 24.25
N ARG A 71 -0.03 7.19 25.05
CA ARG A 71 -1.22 6.70 25.76
C ARG A 71 -2.45 6.78 24.86
N GLY A 72 -3.23 5.71 24.77
CA GLY A 72 -4.47 5.68 23.98
C GLY A 72 -4.71 4.36 23.26
N LYS A 73 -5.72 4.35 22.38
CA LYS A 73 -6.14 3.15 21.63
C LYS A 73 -5.05 2.60 20.69
N SER A 74 -4.20 3.46 20.16
CA SER A 74 -3.13 3.08 19.22
C SER A 74 -1.74 3.01 19.88
N ALA A 75 -1.68 2.77 21.20
CA ALA A 75 -0.42 2.74 21.96
C ALA A 75 0.60 1.73 21.39
N ALA A 76 0.15 0.52 21.03
CA ALA A 76 1.01 -0.50 20.44
C ALA A 76 1.65 -0.02 19.13
N LEU A 77 0.86 0.57 18.24
CA LEU A 77 1.35 1.14 16.98
C LEU A 77 2.28 2.33 17.22
N TYR A 78 1.99 3.16 18.23
CA TYR A 78 2.86 4.28 18.61
C TYR A 78 4.23 3.82 19.12
N ASN A 79 4.30 2.71 19.87
CA ASN A 79 5.57 2.16 20.33
C ASN A 79 6.49 1.76 19.17
N ASP A 80 5.91 1.31 18.06
CA ASP A 80 6.66 0.93 16.87
C ASP A 80 6.95 2.11 15.94
N PHE A 81 5.98 3.00 15.72
CA PHE A 81 6.07 4.04 14.68
C PHE A 81 6.53 5.40 15.23
N GLY A 82 6.45 5.59 16.55
CA GLY A 82 6.68 6.87 17.22
C GLY A 82 5.68 7.95 16.83
N ASN A 83 6.08 9.21 16.93
CA ASN A 83 5.24 10.33 16.51
C ASN A 83 5.52 10.72 15.05
N ILE A 84 4.72 10.19 14.12
CA ILE A 84 4.86 10.43 12.67
C ILE A 84 4.60 11.88 12.24
N PHE A 85 4.05 12.72 13.13
CA PHE A 85 3.77 14.13 12.81
C PHE A 85 4.99 15.03 13.00
N LYS A 86 6.06 14.54 13.64
CA LYS A 86 7.29 15.31 13.90
C LYS A 86 8.30 15.30 12.75
N SER A 87 8.17 14.40 11.78
CA SER A 87 9.13 14.24 10.69
C SER A 87 8.43 14.01 9.34
N ASP A 88 9.18 14.17 8.26
CA ASP A 88 8.71 13.81 6.93
C ASP A 88 8.76 12.28 6.71
N PHE A 89 8.11 11.82 5.64
CA PHE A 89 8.00 10.39 5.35
C PHE A 89 9.37 9.73 5.14
N LEU A 90 10.30 10.38 4.42
CA LEU A 90 11.59 9.76 4.10
C LEU A 90 12.48 9.63 5.34
N THR A 91 12.47 10.62 6.24
CA THR A 91 13.19 10.54 7.51
C THR A 91 12.62 9.45 8.40
N TRP A 92 11.30 9.39 8.52
CA TRP A 92 10.62 8.32 9.26
C TRP A 92 10.92 6.94 8.64
N TRP A 93 10.84 6.80 7.32
CA TRP A 93 11.06 5.53 6.63
C TRP A 93 12.46 4.96 6.86
N ARG A 94 13.51 5.79 6.87
CA ARG A 94 14.90 5.33 7.05
C ARG A 94 15.10 4.56 8.36
N SER A 95 14.44 4.99 9.44
CA SER A 95 14.51 4.36 10.76
C SER A 95 13.48 3.24 10.97
N HIS A 96 12.40 3.19 10.18
CA HIS A 96 11.28 2.27 10.40
C HIS A 96 11.09 1.21 9.32
N LYS A 97 11.87 1.24 8.22
CA LYS A 97 11.79 0.28 7.10
C LYS A 97 11.82 -1.19 7.54
N GLY A 98 12.56 -1.53 8.60
CA GLY A 98 12.64 -2.90 9.12
C GLY A 98 11.32 -3.48 9.63
N LEU A 99 10.34 -2.62 9.96
CA LEU A 99 9.00 -3.04 10.37
C LEU A 99 8.18 -3.68 9.22
N PHE A 100 8.51 -3.30 7.98
CA PHE A 100 7.84 -3.73 6.76
C PHE A 100 8.63 -4.77 5.96
N ALA A 101 9.84 -5.11 6.42
CA ALA A 101 10.67 -6.12 5.81
C ALA A 101 10.23 -7.53 6.25
N GLU A 102 10.31 -8.48 5.33
CA GLU A 102 10.10 -9.89 5.62
C GLU A 102 11.13 -10.37 6.65
N ARG A 103 10.64 -11.03 7.69
CA ARG A 103 11.48 -11.60 8.75
C ARG A 103 11.85 -13.02 8.35
N SER A 104 13.15 -13.30 8.25
CA SER A 104 13.62 -14.68 8.07
C SER A 104 13.42 -15.44 9.38
N SER A 105 12.60 -16.48 9.35
CA SER A 105 12.39 -17.41 10.47
C SER A 105 13.65 -18.23 10.79
N LEU A 106 14.57 -18.36 9.84
CA LEU A 106 15.76 -19.21 9.92
C LEU A 106 16.83 -18.71 10.89
N ALA A 107 16.73 -17.46 11.34
CA ALA A 107 17.84 -16.79 12.00
C ALA A 107 17.74 -16.70 13.53
N GLN A 108 16.72 -17.32 14.15
CA GLN A 108 16.49 -17.18 15.59
C GLN A 108 16.60 -18.48 16.40
N ASN A 109 16.59 -19.67 15.78
CA ASN A 109 16.68 -20.93 16.50
C ASN A 109 17.45 -21.99 15.68
N GLU A 110 18.56 -22.51 16.23
CA GLU A 110 19.29 -23.63 15.61
C GLU A 110 18.41 -24.90 15.47
N ASP A 111 17.43 -25.07 16.35
CA ASP A 111 16.47 -26.19 16.29
C ASP A 111 15.48 -26.09 15.12
N VAL A 112 15.23 -24.90 14.58
CA VAL A 112 14.34 -24.72 13.42
C VAL A 112 14.96 -25.28 12.15
N LEU A 113 16.30 -25.39 12.07
CA LEU A 113 17.00 -25.94 10.91
C LEU A 113 16.78 -27.46 10.70
N LYS A 114 15.99 -28.11 11.56
CA LYS A 114 15.63 -29.53 11.48
C LYS A 114 14.21 -29.80 10.96
N GLY A 115 13.45 -28.77 10.56
CA GLY A 115 12.12 -28.96 9.97
C GLY A 115 12.20 -29.47 8.52
N ASP A 116 11.26 -30.35 8.13
CA ASP A 116 11.18 -30.94 6.78
C ASP A 116 11.01 -29.89 5.66
N ASP A 117 10.60 -28.67 6.00
CA ASP A 117 10.33 -27.56 5.07
C ASP A 117 11.55 -26.66 4.77
N ILE A 118 12.74 -26.98 5.27
CA ILE A 118 13.92 -26.11 5.19
C ILE A 118 15.05 -26.76 4.38
N ILE A 119 15.54 -26.02 3.38
CA ILE A 119 16.69 -26.42 2.56
C ILE A 119 17.90 -25.56 2.96
N LEU A 120 18.97 -26.22 3.39
CA LEU A 120 20.27 -25.58 3.58
C LEU A 120 21.01 -25.55 2.24
N TYR A 121 21.23 -24.34 1.72
CA TYR A 121 21.94 -24.12 0.45
C TYR A 121 23.18 -23.26 0.65
N GLN A 122 24.34 -23.79 0.28
CA GLN A 122 25.62 -23.07 0.30
C GLN A 122 25.86 -22.39 -1.04
N ILE A 123 26.18 -21.09 -1.03
CA ILE A 123 26.37 -20.29 -2.24
C ILE A 123 27.87 -20.13 -2.51
N ASP A 124 28.35 -20.64 -3.65
CA ASP A 124 29.67 -20.27 -4.17
C ASP A 124 29.61 -18.90 -4.85
N LEU A 125 30.26 -17.91 -4.21
CA LEU A 125 30.30 -16.52 -4.68
C LEU A 125 31.06 -16.34 -5.99
N ARG A 126 31.83 -17.33 -6.45
CA ARG A 126 32.56 -17.28 -7.73
C ARG A 126 31.64 -17.58 -8.92
N ARG A 127 30.47 -18.17 -8.68
CA ARG A 127 29.54 -18.52 -9.76
C ARG A 127 28.76 -17.30 -10.25
N PRO A 128 28.45 -17.23 -11.56
CA PRO A 128 27.56 -16.20 -12.09
C PRO A 128 26.20 -16.19 -11.38
N LEU A 129 25.66 -14.99 -11.12
CA LEU A 129 24.35 -14.82 -10.47
C LEU A 129 23.22 -15.58 -11.18
N SER A 130 23.26 -15.65 -12.51
CA SER A 130 22.27 -16.39 -13.31
C SER A 130 22.23 -17.88 -12.96
N GLN A 131 23.40 -18.52 -12.79
CA GLN A 131 23.49 -19.93 -12.42
C GLN A 131 22.98 -20.16 -10.99
N ILE A 132 23.35 -19.27 -10.06
CA ILE A 132 22.88 -19.33 -8.67
C ILE A 132 21.34 -19.22 -8.63
N GLN A 133 20.76 -18.30 -9.41
CA GLN A 133 19.30 -18.12 -9.48
C GLN A 133 18.58 -19.34 -10.09
N GLU A 134 19.13 -19.93 -11.16
CA GLU A 134 18.56 -21.12 -11.78
C GLU A 134 18.57 -22.31 -10.82
N GLU A 135 19.68 -22.52 -10.11
CA GLU A 135 19.80 -23.61 -9.15
C GLU A 135 18.84 -23.47 -7.98
N ILE A 136 18.79 -22.30 -7.35
CA ILE A 136 17.83 -22.03 -6.25
C ILE A 136 16.40 -22.25 -6.75
N LYS A 137 16.07 -21.79 -7.96
CA LYS A 137 14.74 -22.01 -8.56
C LYS A 137 14.46 -23.50 -8.74
N ARG A 138 15.41 -24.29 -9.24
CA ARG A 138 15.25 -25.74 -9.40
C ARG A 138 15.06 -26.46 -8.07
N LEU A 139 15.88 -26.16 -7.07
CA LEU A 139 15.78 -26.75 -5.72
C LEU A 139 14.42 -26.44 -5.08
N HIS A 140 13.97 -25.19 -5.17
CA HIS A 140 12.66 -24.78 -4.68
C HIS A 140 11.51 -25.55 -5.38
N MET A 141 11.57 -25.69 -6.70
CA MET A 141 10.55 -26.43 -7.46
C MET A 141 10.57 -27.93 -7.15
N GLN A 142 11.74 -28.54 -6.95
CA GLN A 142 11.87 -29.95 -6.59
C GLN A 142 11.28 -30.25 -5.21
N ALA A 143 11.58 -29.42 -4.20
CA ALA A 143 11.00 -29.57 -2.88
C ALA A 143 9.47 -29.47 -2.90
N HIS A 144 8.91 -28.51 -3.66
CA HIS A 144 7.46 -28.39 -3.83
C HIS A 144 6.83 -29.51 -4.67
N ALA A 145 7.57 -30.13 -5.58
CA ALA A 145 7.08 -31.29 -6.33
C ALA A 145 7.01 -32.56 -5.45
N ILE A 146 7.88 -32.66 -4.44
CA ILE A 146 7.95 -33.78 -3.50
C ILE A 146 6.94 -33.59 -2.34
N MET A 147 6.59 -32.34 -2.00
CA MET A 147 5.57 -31.99 -1.00
C MET A 147 4.30 -31.40 -1.65
N PRO A 148 3.35 -32.22 -2.13
CA PRO A 148 2.06 -31.78 -2.64
C PRO A 148 1.09 -31.39 -1.49
N GLY A 149 1.60 -30.67 -0.48
CA GLY A 149 0.80 -30.11 0.59
C GLY A 149 -0.14 -29.01 0.08
N GLU A 150 -1.25 -28.83 0.79
CA GLU A 150 -2.23 -27.78 0.55
C GLU A 150 -1.52 -26.43 0.39
N ARG A 151 -1.68 -25.78 -0.78
CA ARG A 151 -1.02 -24.51 -1.09
C ARG A 151 -1.46 -23.43 -0.11
N THR A 152 -0.79 -23.34 1.03
CA THR A 152 -0.96 -22.25 1.97
C THR A 152 -0.45 -21.01 1.25
N LYS A 153 -1.34 -20.04 1.03
CA LYS A 153 -0.94 -18.76 0.44
C LYS A 153 0.20 -18.20 1.30
N PRO A 154 1.38 -17.90 0.71
CA PRO A 154 2.50 -17.41 1.50
C PRO A 154 2.06 -16.13 2.22
N SER A 155 1.96 -16.19 3.54
CA SER A 155 1.71 -15.03 4.38
C SER A 155 3.03 -14.26 4.54
N SER A 156 2.95 -12.93 4.42
CA SER A 156 4.10 -12.07 4.72
C SER A 156 4.45 -12.22 6.20
N THR A 157 5.75 -12.36 6.49
CA THR A 157 6.31 -12.48 7.84
C THR A 157 6.72 -11.11 8.42
N ALA A 158 6.51 -10.03 7.67
CA ALA A 158 6.70 -8.67 8.15
C ALA A 158 5.80 -8.37 9.36
N LYS A 159 6.26 -7.52 10.28
CA LYS A 159 5.43 -7.10 11.44
C LYS A 159 4.19 -6.35 10.99
N TYR A 160 4.34 -5.55 9.94
CA TYR A 160 3.27 -4.78 9.31
C TYR A 160 3.19 -5.16 7.83
N PRO A 161 2.49 -6.27 7.50
CA PRO A 161 2.44 -6.80 6.15
C PRO A 161 1.54 -5.96 5.24
N ILE A 162 1.85 -5.98 3.94
CA ILE A 162 1.00 -5.37 2.91
C ILE A 162 -0.04 -6.41 2.45
N PHE A 163 -1.30 -6.20 2.81
CA PHE A 163 -2.37 -7.18 2.56
C PHE A 163 -2.81 -7.25 1.10
N ALA A 164 -2.71 -6.15 0.35
CA ALA A 164 -3.04 -6.11 -1.08
C ALA A 164 -2.17 -5.07 -1.82
N ASN A 165 -1.94 -5.30 -3.11
CA ASN A 165 -1.18 -4.38 -3.96
C ASN A 165 -2.12 -3.40 -4.67
N VAL A 166 -2.51 -2.33 -3.98
CA VAL A 166 -3.35 -1.27 -4.54
C VAL A 166 -2.48 -0.23 -5.27
N SER A 167 -2.94 0.27 -6.42
CA SER A 167 -2.18 1.29 -7.15
C SER A 167 -2.08 2.61 -6.38
N SER A 168 -0.92 3.25 -6.45
CA SER A 168 -0.65 4.57 -5.86
C SER A 168 -1.65 5.63 -6.33
N HIS A 169 -2.04 5.57 -7.61
CA HIS A 169 -3.06 6.45 -8.19
C HIS A 169 -4.43 6.31 -7.49
N THR A 170 -4.85 5.08 -7.18
CA THR A 170 -6.11 4.85 -6.47
C THR A 170 -6.03 5.35 -5.04
N LEU A 171 -4.94 5.05 -4.34
CA LEU A 171 -4.70 5.50 -2.96
C LEU A 171 -4.70 7.03 -2.87
N HIS A 172 -4.10 7.71 -3.84
CA HIS A 172 -4.16 9.16 -3.97
C HIS A 172 -5.60 9.68 -4.13
N ARG A 173 -6.39 9.11 -5.05
CA ARG A 173 -7.78 9.56 -5.26
C ARG A 173 -8.65 9.36 -4.02
N VAL A 174 -8.47 8.23 -3.34
CA VAL A 174 -9.17 7.91 -2.09
C VAL A 174 -8.85 8.96 -1.03
N LEU A 175 -7.57 9.21 -0.77
CA LEU A 175 -7.16 10.16 0.27
C LEU A 175 -7.49 11.61 -0.10
N ASN A 176 -7.36 12.00 -1.37
CA ASN A 176 -7.71 13.34 -1.83
C ASN A 176 -9.21 13.64 -1.64
N ILE A 177 -10.09 12.68 -1.99
CA ILE A 177 -11.53 12.82 -1.76
C ILE A 177 -11.86 12.93 -0.27
N TRP A 178 -11.15 12.20 0.58
CA TRP A 178 -11.29 12.30 2.03
C TRP A 178 -10.89 13.68 2.56
N ASP A 179 -9.71 14.17 2.17
CA ASP A 179 -9.21 15.49 2.57
C ASP A 179 -10.16 16.61 2.06
N LEU A 180 -10.73 16.47 0.86
CA LEU A 180 -11.75 17.38 0.32
C LEU A 180 -13.06 17.35 1.13
N ARG A 181 -13.50 16.17 1.59
CA ARG A 181 -14.68 16.04 2.47
C ARG A 181 -14.43 16.70 3.83
N CYS A 182 -13.22 16.58 4.39
CA CYS A 182 -12.86 17.24 5.65
C CYS A 182 -12.86 18.77 5.53
N THR A 183 -12.45 19.31 4.38
CA THR A 183 -12.44 20.75 4.11
C THR A 183 -13.81 21.29 3.66
N ASN A 184 -14.66 20.45 3.09
CA ASN A 184 -16.01 20.80 2.61
C ASN A 184 -17.05 19.80 3.15
N PRO A 185 -17.42 19.89 4.45
CA PRO A 185 -18.31 18.91 5.09
C PRO A 185 -19.68 18.81 4.42
N ASP A 186 -20.25 19.96 4.01
CA ASP A 186 -21.61 20.06 3.48
C ASP A 186 -21.70 19.81 1.97
N ALA A 187 -20.57 19.71 1.27
CA ALA A 187 -20.55 19.51 -0.18
C ALA A 187 -21.16 18.15 -0.56
N SER A 188 -21.96 18.13 -1.61
CA SER A 188 -22.49 16.90 -2.18
C SER A 188 -21.37 16.02 -2.74
N ALA A 189 -21.61 14.70 -2.83
CA ALA A 189 -20.64 13.78 -3.42
C ALA A 189 -20.27 14.15 -4.87
N TYR A 190 -21.22 14.75 -5.60
CA TYR A 190 -20.99 15.24 -6.95
C TYR A 190 -20.03 16.44 -6.97
N GLU A 191 -20.26 17.44 -6.13
CA GLU A 191 -19.40 18.63 -6.02
C GLU A 191 -17.98 18.26 -5.58
N LEU A 192 -17.82 17.35 -4.63
CA LEU A 192 -16.51 16.81 -4.26
C LEU A 192 -15.80 16.14 -5.45
N GLY A 193 -16.56 15.45 -6.31
CA GLY A 193 -16.03 14.86 -7.53
C GLY A 193 -15.50 15.91 -8.51
N LEU A 194 -16.21 17.03 -8.66
CA LEU A 194 -15.76 18.15 -9.49
C LEU A 194 -14.51 18.81 -8.91
N LEU A 195 -14.49 19.07 -7.59
CA LEU A 195 -13.31 19.63 -6.89
C LEU A 195 -12.09 18.71 -7.01
N ALA A 196 -12.29 17.39 -7.02
CA ALA A 196 -11.25 16.40 -7.26
C ALA A 196 -10.82 16.27 -8.74
N GLY A 197 -11.41 17.08 -9.64
CA GLY A 197 -11.06 17.12 -11.06
C GLY A 197 -11.71 16.01 -11.91
N TYR A 198 -12.81 15.38 -11.45
CA TYR A 198 -13.51 14.40 -12.26
C TYR A 198 -14.25 15.08 -13.40
N LYS A 199 -13.85 14.74 -14.63
CA LYS A 199 -14.47 15.28 -15.84
C LYS A 199 -15.88 14.71 -15.99
N ALA A 200 -16.86 15.62 -16.01
CA ALA A 200 -18.23 15.28 -16.30
C ALA A 200 -18.52 15.59 -17.78
N ASN A 201 -18.76 14.56 -18.58
CA ASN A 201 -19.10 14.72 -20.00
C ASN A 201 -20.60 15.06 -20.14
N PHE A 202 -20.97 16.28 -19.75
CA PHE A 202 -22.33 16.76 -19.91
C PHE A 202 -22.63 17.08 -21.37
N LEU A 203 -23.82 16.69 -21.81
CA LEU A 203 -24.45 17.24 -23.00
C LEU A 203 -25.08 18.58 -22.64
N SER A 204 -25.21 19.49 -23.61
CA SER A 204 -25.82 20.80 -23.37
C SER A 204 -27.21 20.66 -22.72
N THR A 205 -27.66 21.65 -21.96
CA THR A 205 -29.03 21.68 -21.45
C THR A 205 -30.01 22.02 -22.58
N PRO A 206 -31.14 21.30 -22.72
CA PRO A 206 -32.13 21.62 -23.76
C PRO A 206 -32.66 23.04 -23.58
N THR A 207 -32.85 23.77 -24.68
CA THR A 207 -33.49 25.10 -24.63
C THR A 207 -34.97 24.93 -24.24
N MET A 208 -35.62 25.95 -23.65
CA MET A 208 -37.04 25.88 -23.23
C MET A 208 -37.98 25.32 -24.32
N LYS A 209 -37.72 25.65 -25.59
CA LYS A 209 -38.52 25.17 -26.73
C LYS A 209 -38.31 23.69 -27.07
N GLU A 210 -37.18 23.10 -26.64
CA GLU A 210 -36.76 21.73 -26.97
C GLU A 210 -37.12 20.72 -25.87
N THR A 211 -37.49 21.19 -24.66
CA THR A 211 -37.65 20.38 -23.44
C THR A 211 -38.63 19.21 -23.57
N ARG A 212 -39.62 19.30 -24.47
CA ARG A 212 -40.63 18.24 -24.70
C ARG A 212 -40.24 17.21 -25.77
N THR A 213 -39.07 17.34 -26.39
CA THR A 213 -38.60 16.38 -27.40
C THR A 213 -37.96 15.15 -26.76
N ARG A 214 -38.08 13.98 -27.41
CA ARG A 214 -37.40 12.74 -26.96
C ARG A 214 -35.89 12.94 -26.79
N ARG A 215 -35.27 13.69 -27.71
CA ARG A 215 -33.83 14.03 -27.65
C ARG A 215 -33.47 14.88 -26.42
N ALA A 216 -34.34 15.81 -26.01
CA ALA A 216 -34.11 16.60 -24.80
C ALA A 216 -34.22 15.76 -23.52
N LEU A 217 -35.19 14.84 -23.46
CA LEU A 217 -35.33 13.88 -22.36
C LEU A 217 -34.11 12.96 -22.28
N ASP A 218 -33.62 12.45 -23.42
CA ASP A 218 -32.43 11.60 -23.48
C ASP A 218 -31.17 12.34 -22.98
N ARG A 219 -31.01 13.62 -23.36
CA ARG A 219 -29.92 14.49 -22.85
C ARG A 219 -30.00 14.71 -21.35
N GLN A 220 -31.18 14.99 -20.82
CA GLN A 220 -31.38 15.16 -19.38
C GLN A 220 -31.09 13.87 -18.62
N ALA A 221 -31.53 12.73 -19.13
CA ALA A 221 -31.25 11.41 -18.55
C ALA A 221 -29.76 11.07 -18.59
N HIS A 222 -29.05 11.41 -19.67
CA HIS A 222 -27.60 11.28 -19.77
C HIS A 222 -26.88 12.12 -18.70
N ASN A 223 -27.20 13.41 -18.60
CA ASN A 223 -26.59 14.30 -17.61
C ASN A 223 -26.87 13.83 -16.17
N LYS A 224 -28.09 13.34 -15.90
CA LYS A 224 -28.44 12.72 -14.61
C LYS A 224 -27.57 11.48 -14.33
N ARG A 225 -27.38 10.60 -15.31
CA ARG A 225 -26.50 9.41 -15.19
C ARG A 225 -25.06 9.81 -14.89
N VAL A 226 -24.50 10.78 -15.62
CA VAL A 226 -23.13 11.28 -15.39
C VAL A 226 -22.95 11.77 -13.94
N ARG A 227 -23.90 12.54 -13.42
CA ARG A 227 -23.88 12.99 -12.01
C ARG A 227 -23.89 11.82 -11.04
N ILE A 228 -24.78 10.86 -11.24
CA ILE A 228 -24.90 9.67 -10.39
C ILE A 228 -23.60 8.85 -10.42
N THR A 229 -22.99 8.65 -11.59
CA THR A 229 -21.73 7.92 -11.72
C THR A 229 -20.60 8.57 -10.92
N ILE A 230 -20.45 9.89 -11.04
CA ILE A 230 -19.46 10.66 -10.27
C ILE A 230 -19.72 10.53 -8.78
N SER A 231 -20.96 10.77 -8.33
CA SER A 231 -21.35 10.63 -6.92
C SER A 231 -21.08 9.24 -6.37
N ASN A 232 -21.43 8.18 -7.11
CA ASN A 232 -21.21 6.80 -6.69
C ASN A 232 -19.71 6.48 -6.58
N GLN A 233 -18.91 6.99 -7.51
CA GLN A 233 -17.46 6.86 -7.49
C GLN A 233 -16.84 7.55 -6.26
N VAL A 234 -17.31 8.75 -5.93
CA VAL A 234 -16.88 9.51 -4.74
C VAL A 234 -17.30 8.79 -3.46
N ASN A 235 -18.56 8.37 -3.35
CA ASN A 235 -19.07 7.63 -2.19
C ASN A 235 -18.34 6.30 -1.97
N ARG A 236 -17.91 5.62 -3.05
CA ARG A 236 -17.05 4.44 -2.93
C ARG A 236 -15.71 4.82 -2.29
N TYR A 237 -15.07 5.87 -2.79
CA TYR A 237 -13.78 6.32 -2.26
C TYR A 237 -13.87 6.82 -0.82
N LEU A 238 -14.95 7.50 -0.43
CA LEU A 238 -15.17 7.89 0.97
C LEU A 238 -15.26 6.68 1.89
N ARG A 239 -16.04 5.65 1.52
CA ARG A 239 -16.11 4.40 2.30
C ARG A 239 -14.77 3.69 2.40
N THR A 240 -14.04 3.61 1.28
CA THR A 240 -12.68 3.05 1.27
C THR A 240 -11.72 3.87 2.13
N ALA A 241 -11.83 5.19 2.13
CA ALA A 241 -10.98 6.07 2.94
C ALA A 241 -11.19 5.82 4.42
N VAL A 242 -12.45 5.84 4.90
CA VAL A 242 -12.79 5.53 6.30
C VAL A 242 -12.19 4.19 6.70
N GLN A 243 -12.46 3.16 5.91
CA GLN A 243 -11.96 1.82 6.18
C GLN A 243 -10.43 1.76 6.23
N TYR A 244 -9.73 2.39 5.28
CA TYR A 244 -8.27 2.38 5.29
C TYR A 244 -7.70 3.18 6.46
N ILE A 245 -8.32 4.31 6.83
CA ILE A 245 -7.92 5.13 7.99
C ILE A 245 -8.09 4.36 9.29
N ASP A 246 -9.18 3.61 9.44
CA ASP A 246 -9.43 2.80 10.62
C ASP A 246 -8.45 1.63 10.68
N ASN A 247 -8.28 0.91 9.57
CA ASN A 247 -7.41 -0.27 9.50
C ASN A 247 -5.93 0.06 9.72
N VAL A 248 -5.41 1.18 9.20
CA VAL A 248 -4.02 1.60 9.48
C VAL A 248 -3.80 1.86 10.98
N GLY A 249 -4.83 2.32 11.71
CA GLY A 249 -4.78 2.50 13.15
C GLY A 249 -4.62 1.18 13.93
N CYS A 250 -5.04 0.07 13.31
CA CYS A 250 -4.85 -1.29 13.80
C CYS A 250 -3.60 -1.98 13.23
N GLY A 251 -2.80 -1.30 12.40
CA GLY A 251 -1.62 -1.89 11.75
C GLY A 251 -1.94 -2.73 10.51
N GLU A 252 -3.13 -2.60 9.92
CA GLU A 252 -3.53 -3.36 8.73
C GLU A 252 -3.66 -2.46 7.50
N PHE A 253 -2.89 -2.70 6.44
CA PHE A 253 -3.00 -1.91 5.21
C PHE A 253 -2.43 -2.57 3.95
N PRO A 254 -3.00 -2.30 2.76
CA PRO A 254 -4.39 -1.93 2.53
C PRO A 254 -5.24 -3.19 2.62
N LYS A 255 -6.13 -3.24 3.61
CA LYS A 255 -7.09 -4.33 3.78
C LYS A 255 -8.48 -3.81 3.49
N ALA A 256 -9.14 -4.39 2.48
CA ALA A 256 -10.56 -4.17 2.27
C ALA A 256 -11.32 -5.24 3.07
N GLN A 257 -12.36 -4.85 3.80
CA GLN A 257 -13.33 -5.85 4.25
C GLN A 257 -13.96 -6.45 3.00
N ASN A 258 -14.03 -7.79 2.95
CA ASN A 258 -14.67 -8.51 1.86
C ASN A 258 -16.03 -7.88 1.55
N ARG A 259 -16.27 -7.62 0.28
CA ARG A 259 -17.56 -7.18 -0.23
C ARG A 259 -18.47 -8.38 -0.40
#